data_AF-A0A944YU28-F1
#
_entry.id   AF-A0A944YU28-F1
#
_cell.length_a   1.000
_cell.length_b   1.000
_cell.length_c   1.000
_cell.angle_alpha   90.00
_cell.angle_beta   90.00
_cell.angle_gamma   90.00
#
_symmetry.space_group_name_H-M   'P 1'
#
loop_
_entity.id
_entity.type
_entity.pdbx_description
1 polymer ?
#
loop_
_entity_poly.entity_id
_entity_poly.type
_entity_poly.pdbx_seq_one_letter_code
_entity_poly.pdbx_strand_id
1 'polypeptide(L)'
;MASKSSYKYYSNLKDCSKIRVVAETVMLNPKVQKVTAAQAYEMALSQPSVSETDIEIYPEFAEQLKLPKGAKVLNDCHGKIIGRTAKARVFYNRINENEKKKVEGDIREAVFQLEQNDLIKAEAIIGLDKDLMIKGTFITTRSDAMNVFNWLSNFTPFEHLEEKYKKSKALPIQDIIIVAFNEWTCDDPYYCNIGSPQLALVDEEHNVIFNLGMRYFGERKKGTLTLAWTSGMRLGMAACHGGIKEIDFSSCDDENAKVLGKRSIAFYGLSGTGKSSHTNSADNAGTMPEGFSKVVLHDDAFQIDTENKLCRV
;
A
#
# COMPACT_ATOMS: atom_id res chain seq x y z
N MET A 1 5.66 -19.64 4.07
CA MET A 1 4.43 -18.84 3.99
C MET A 1 4.55 -17.67 4.93
N ALA A 2 5.07 -16.55 4.43
CA ALA A 2 4.86 -15.22 5.00
C ALA A 2 3.36 -14.96 5.30
N SER A 3 3.06 -13.90 6.09
CA SER A 3 1.77 -13.53 6.74
C SER A 3 0.61 -14.55 6.74
N LYS A 4 -0.06 -14.69 7.89
CA LYS A 4 -1.09 -15.72 8.06
C LYS A 4 -2.47 -15.23 7.61
N SER A 5 -3.19 -16.05 6.85
CA SER A 5 -4.65 -15.91 6.73
C SER A 5 -5.29 -15.90 8.12
N SER A 6 -6.44 -15.26 8.31
CA SER A 6 -7.10 -15.19 9.64
C SER A 6 -7.33 -16.57 10.27
N TYR A 7 -7.76 -17.55 9.48
CA TYR A 7 -7.93 -18.94 9.94
C TYR A 7 -6.65 -19.54 10.56
N LYS A 8 -5.47 -19.16 10.08
CA LYS A 8 -4.17 -19.65 10.59
C LYS A 8 -3.60 -18.77 11.69
N TYR A 9 -4.01 -17.50 11.74
CA TYR A 9 -3.50 -16.52 12.71
C TYR A 9 -4.25 -16.63 14.04
N TYR A 10 -5.57 -16.60 14.00
CA TYR A 10 -6.42 -16.62 15.19
C TYR A 10 -6.67 -18.07 15.63
N SER A 11 -6.24 -18.42 16.84
CA SER A 11 -6.61 -19.69 17.49
C SER A 11 -8.09 -19.73 17.87
N ASN A 12 -8.67 -18.56 18.14
CA ASN A 12 -10.10 -18.37 18.40
C ASN A 12 -10.60 -17.19 17.56
N LEU A 13 -11.55 -17.44 16.66
CA LEU A 13 -12.09 -16.41 15.77
C LEU A 13 -12.78 -15.25 16.52
N LYS A 14 -13.15 -15.44 17.79
CA LYS A 14 -13.67 -14.36 18.65
C LYS A 14 -12.65 -13.27 18.96
N ASP A 15 -11.36 -13.58 18.80
CA ASP A 15 -10.26 -12.62 18.99
C ASP A 15 -10.08 -11.72 17.76
N CYS A 16 -10.78 -12.01 16.66
CA CYS A 16 -10.78 -11.17 15.47
C CYS A 16 -11.68 -9.95 15.69
N SER A 17 -11.19 -8.75 15.36
CA SER A 17 -12.02 -7.55 15.40
C SER A 17 -13.22 -7.68 14.46
N LYS A 18 -14.34 -7.09 14.88
CA LYS A 18 -15.60 -7.18 14.12
C LYS A 18 -15.47 -6.60 12.71
N ILE A 19 -14.70 -5.51 12.56
CA ILE A 19 -14.48 -4.90 11.23
C ILE A 19 -13.61 -5.78 10.34
N ARG A 20 -12.65 -6.54 10.88
CA ARG A 20 -11.92 -7.55 10.09
C ARG A 20 -12.85 -8.67 9.66
N VAL A 21 -13.73 -9.17 10.53
CA VAL A 21 -14.71 -10.21 10.17
C VAL A 21 -15.62 -9.74 9.02
N VAL A 22 -16.09 -8.49 9.06
CA VAL A 22 -16.86 -7.90 7.96
C VAL A 22 -16.04 -7.87 6.67
N ALA A 23 -14.78 -7.43 6.72
CA ALA A 23 -13.91 -7.39 5.55
C ALA A 23 -13.63 -8.79 4.97
N GLU A 24 -13.42 -9.80 5.83
CA GLU A 24 -13.27 -11.20 5.41
C GLU A 24 -14.49 -11.71 4.67
N THR A 25 -15.68 -11.36 5.16
CA THR A 25 -16.95 -11.79 4.55
C THR A 25 -17.05 -11.30 3.11
N VAL A 26 -16.74 -10.01 2.87
CA VAL A 26 -16.71 -9.45 1.51
C VAL A 26 -15.59 -10.07 0.68
N MET A 27 -14.38 -10.21 1.24
CA MET A 27 -13.23 -10.78 0.54
C MET A 27 -13.48 -12.22 0.05
N LEU A 28 -14.15 -13.03 0.87
CA LEU A 28 -14.45 -14.44 0.59
C LEU A 28 -15.73 -14.65 -0.21
N ASN A 29 -16.50 -13.57 -0.47
CA ASN A 29 -17.70 -13.66 -1.29
C ASN A 29 -17.32 -14.11 -2.72
N PRO A 30 -17.87 -15.24 -3.22
CA PRO A 30 -17.50 -15.81 -4.52
C PRO A 30 -17.92 -14.93 -5.71
N LYS A 31 -18.80 -13.94 -5.50
CA LYS A 31 -19.19 -12.97 -6.52
C LYS A 31 -18.11 -11.91 -6.78
N VAL A 32 -17.13 -11.76 -5.88
CA VAL A 32 -16.05 -10.78 -6.05
C VAL A 32 -15.02 -11.32 -7.04
N GLN A 33 -14.96 -10.72 -8.22
CA GLN A 33 -14.06 -11.14 -9.29
C GLN A 33 -12.61 -10.82 -8.94
N LYS A 34 -11.73 -11.83 -8.96
CA LYS A 34 -10.28 -11.57 -8.88
C LYS A 34 -9.77 -11.04 -10.22
N VAL A 35 -8.97 -9.98 -10.20
CA VAL A 35 -8.39 -9.33 -11.39
C VAL A 35 -6.87 -9.22 -11.32
N THR A 36 -6.21 -9.28 -12.47
CA THR A 36 -4.78 -8.99 -12.64
C THR A 36 -4.52 -7.49 -12.89
N ALA A 37 -3.25 -7.07 -12.89
CA ALA A 37 -2.87 -5.69 -13.22
C ALA A 37 -3.34 -5.29 -14.63
N ALA A 38 -3.14 -6.17 -15.62
CA ALA A 38 -3.62 -5.95 -16.99
C ALA A 38 -5.14 -5.84 -17.08
N GLN A 39 -5.89 -6.70 -16.37
CA GLN A 39 -7.35 -6.60 -16.36
C GLN A 39 -7.83 -5.31 -15.67
N ALA A 40 -7.17 -4.89 -14.59
CA ALA A 40 -7.48 -3.62 -13.93
C ALA A 40 -7.17 -2.42 -14.82
N TYR A 41 -6.08 -2.45 -15.60
CA TYR A 41 -5.73 -1.43 -16.60
C TYR A 41 -6.83 -1.31 -17.68
N GLU A 42 -7.25 -2.43 -18.27
CA GLU A 42 -8.32 -2.46 -19.27
C GLU A 42 -9.67 -1.96 -18.70
N MET A 43 -10.00 -2.37 -17.47
CA MET A 43 -11.19 -1.85 -16.79
C MET A 43 -11.09 -0.34 -16.53
N ALA A 44 -9.90 0.16 -16.17
CA ALA A 44 -9.68 1.58 -15.95
C ALA A 44 -9.89 2.41 -17.21
N LEU A 45 -9.46 1.93 -18.38
CA LEU A 45 -9.71 2.59 -19.67
C LEU A 45 -11.20 2.78 -19.99
N SER A 46 -12.07 1.91 -19.46
CA SER A 46 -13.52 2.03 -19.62
C SER A 46 -14.19 3.02 -18.66
N GLN A 47 -13.45 3.58 -17.70
CA GLN A 47 -14.01 4.52 -16.73
C GLN A 47 -14.16 5.92 -17.33
N PRO A 48 -15.31 6.60 -17.14
CA PRO A 48 -15.57 7.91 -17.73
C PRO A 48 -14.59 9.03 -17.31
N SER A 49 -13.97 8.91 -16.13
CA SER A 49 -13.03 9.91 -15.60
C SER A 49 -11.58 9.65 -15.97
N VAL A 50 -11.30 8.53 -16.64
CA VAL A 50 -9.95 8.10 -16.97
C VAL A 50 -9.63 8.47 -18.42
N SER A 51 -8.41 8.96 -18.65
CA SER A 51 -7.89 9.27 -19.98
C SER A 51 -6.48 8.74 -20.14
N GLU A 52 -6.18 8.23 -21.33
CA GLU A 52 -4.81 7.90 -21.71
C GLU A 52 -4.00 9.15 -21.99
N THR A 53 -2.76 9.17 -21.52
CA THR A 53 -1.79 10.23 -21.85
C THR A 53 -1.02 9.89 -23.13
N ASP A 54 -0.08 10.74 -23.50
CA ASP A 54 0.93 10.50 -24.54
C ASP A 54 2.18 9.78 -24.01
N ILE A 55 2.27 9.54 -22.70
CA ILE A 55 3.43 8.91 -22.05
C ILE A 55 3.23 7.40 -22.01
N GLU A 56 4.14 6.64 -22.63
CA GLU A 56 4.17 5.18 -22.49
C GLU A 56 4.65 4.77 -21.10
N ILE A 57 4.03 3.72 -20.55
CA ILE A 57 4.56 3.05 -19.36
C ILE A 57 5.89 2.39 -19.74
N TYR A 58 6.89 2.51 -18.86
CA TYR A 58 8.22 1.91 -19.05
C TYR A 58 8.10 0.46 -19.56
N PRO A 59 8.62 0.11 -20.76
CA PRO A 59 8.28 -1.13 -21.45
C PRO A 59 8.49 -2.40 -20.63
N GLU A 60 9.59 -2.48 -19.89
CA GLU A 60 9.94 -3.63 -19.06
C GLU A 60 8.97 -3.77 -17.88
N PHE A 61 8.50 -2.66 -17.33
CA PHE A 61 7.47 -2.68 -16.28
C PHE A 61 6.08 -3.04 -16.85
N ALA A 62 5.74 -2.53 -18.04
CA ALA A 62 4.52 -2.90 -18.73
C ALA A 62 4.48 -4.40 -19.06
N GLU A 63 5.59 -4.97 -19.54
CA GLU A 63 5.73 -6.41 -19.79
C GLU A 63 5.60 -7.22 -18.50
N GLN A 64 6.26 -6.80 -17.41
CA GLN A 64 6.14 -7.44 -16.10
C GLN A 64 4.67 -7.52 -15.66
N LEU A 65 3.91 -6.44 -15.80
CA LEU A 65 2.49 -6.38 -15.46
C LEU A 65 1.57 -7.01 -16.54
N LYS A 66 2.14 -7.52 -17.65
CA LYS A 66 1.44 -8.09 -18.80
C LYS A 66 0.45 -7.12 -19.45
N LEU A 67 0.79 -5.82 -19.45
CA LEU A 67 -0.03 -4.80 -20.09
C LEU A 67 0.04 -4.93 -21.62
N PRO A 68 -0.95 -4.38 -22.36
CA PRO A 68 -0.88 -4.28 -23.80
C PRO A 68 0.40 -3.57 -24.27
N LYS A 69 0.89 -3.93 -25.46
CA LYS A 69 2.04 -3.24 -26.06
C LYS A 69 1.69 -1.77 -26.29
N GLY A 70 2.56 -0.87 -25.85
CA GLY A 70 2.33 0.57 -25.92
C GLY A 70 1.31 1.10 -24.91
N ALA A 71 1.08 0.37 -23.80
CA ALA A 71 0.27 0.85 -22.69
C ALA A 71 0.76 2.21 -22.20
N LYS A 72 -0.19 3.10 -21.95
CA LYS A 72 0.05 4.50 -21.62
C LYS A 72 -0.23 4.77 -20.16
N VAL A 73 0.44 5.79 -19.61
CA VAL A 73 0.10 6.29 -18.28
C VAL A 73 -1.33 6.81 -18.33
N LEU A 74 -2.14 6.37 -17.38
CA LEU A 74 -3.54 6.78 -17.24
C LEU A 74 -3.66 7.94 -16.27
N ASN A 75 -4.52 8.90 -16.59
CA ASN A 75 -4.87 10.02 -15.73
C ASN A 75 -6.35 9.92 -15.34
N ASP A 76 -6.65 9.96 -14.03
CA ASP A 76 -8.01 9.90 -13.50
C ASP A 76 -8.42 11.22 -12.86
N CYS A 77 -9.41 11.88 -13.44
CA CYS A 77 -9.91 13.17 -13.00
C CYS A 77 -11.20 13.01 -12.16
N HIS A 78 -11.05 12.72 -10.87
CA HIS A 78 -12.15 12.29 -9.99
C HIS A 78 -12.77 13.38 -9.08
N GLY A 79 -12.70 14.65 -9.48
CA GLY A 79 -13.43 15.77 -8.85
C GLY A 79 -12.76 16.37 -7.58
N LYS A 80 -13.57 16.81 -6.61
CA LYS A 80 -13.15 17.67 -5.48
C LYS A 80 -12.13 17.03 -4.51
N ILE A 81 -12.03 15.71 -4.50
CA ILE A 81 -11.12 14.96 -3.62
C ILE A 81 -9.75 14.88 -4.29
N ILE A 82 -8.88 15.84 -4.05
CA ILE A 82 -7.55 15.91 -4.70
C ILE A 82 -6.39 15.41 -3.83
N GLY A 83 -6.69 14.89 -2.64
CA GLY A 83 -5.66 14.53 -1.67
C GLY A 83 -6.22 13.78 -0.47
N ARG A 84 -5.31 13.31 0.38
CA ARG A 84 -5.64 12.69 1.67
C ARG A 84 -6.11 13.75 2.66
N THR A 85 -7.03 13.40 3.55
CA THR A 85 -7.47 14.27 4.65
C THR A 85 -7.34 13.56 5.99
N ALA A 86 -6.69 14.21 6.96
CA ALA A 86 -6.58 13.67 8.31
C ALA A 86 -7.95 13.58 9.01
N LYS A 87 -8.92 14.44 8.62
CA LYS A 87 -10.26 14.50 9.20
C LYS A 87 -11.11 13.25 8.94
N ALA A 88 -10.81 12.50 7.88
CA ALA A 88 -11.52 11.26 7.58
C ALA A 88 -10.89 10.04 8.27
N ARG A 89 -9.69 10.18 8.86
CA ARG A 89 -8.94 9.03 9.39
C ARG A 89 -9.31 8.74 10.83
N VAL A 90 -9.71 7.50 11.07
CA VAL A 90 -10.06 6.99 12.40
C VAL A 90 -9.25 5.72 12.66
N PHE A 91 -8.51 5.69 13.78
CA PHE A 91 -7.84 4.47 14.23
C PHE A 91 -8.77 3.74 15.20
N TYR A 92 -9.26 2.58 14.79
CA TYR A 92 -10.29 1.80 15.49
C TYR A 92 -9.91 1.46 16.93
N ASN A 93 -8.64 1.18 17.18
CA ASN A 93 -8.14 0.84 18.52
C ASN A 93 -7.87 2.06 19.41
N ARG A 94 -8.05 3.28 18.89
CA ARG A 94 -7.83 4.55 19.61
C ARG A 94 -9.10 5.30 19.97
N ILE A 95 -10.24 4.87 19.43
CA ILE A 95 -11.56 5.43 19.73
C ILE A 95 -12.23 4.67 20.89
N ASN A 96 -13.19 5.32 21.56
CA ASN A 96 -13.93 4.72 22.67
C ASN A 96 -14.99 3.71 22.18
N GLU A 97 -15.56 2.92 23.11
CA GLU A 97 -16.51 1.86 22.79
C GLU A 97 -17.82 2.34 22.13
N ASN A 98 -18.28 3.57 22.42
CA ASN A 98 -19.48 4.12 21.78
C ASN A 98 -19.20 4.45 20.32
N GLU A 99 -18.05 5.08 20.04
CA GLU A 99 -17.59 5.34 18.68
C GLU A 99 -17.35 4.04 17.91
N LYS A 100 -16.75 3.02 18.54
CA LYS A 100 -16.59 1.69 17.92
C LYS A 100 -17.95 1.11 17.49
N LYS A 101 -18.94 1.06 18.38
CA LYS A 101 -20.28 0.56 18.06
C LYS A 101 -20.92 1.30 16.88
N LYS A 102 -20.72 2.63 16.82
CA LYS A 102 -21.17 3.46 15.71
C LYS A 102 -20.49 3.06 14.40
N VAL A 103 -19.15 3.14 14.33
CA VAL A 103 -18.44 2.86 13.07
C VAL A 103 -18.61 1.40 12.64
N GLU A 104 -18.72 0.45 13.57
CA GLU A 104 -19.08 -0.93 13.27
C GLU A 104 -20.44 -1.04 12.57
N GLY A 105 -21.44 -0.26 13.01
CA GLY A 105 -22.75 -0.17 12.38
C GLY A 105 -22.68 0.42 10.98
N ASP A 106 -22.01 1.55 10.85
CA ASP A 106 -21.87 2.26 9.58
C ASP A 106 -21.07 1.45 8.55
N ILE A 107 -20.10 0.64 9.00
CA ILE A 107 -19.35 -0.29 8.14
C ILE A 107 -20.23 -1.42 7.63
N ARG A 108 -21.14 -1.98 8.45
CA ARG A 108 -22.09 -3.00 7.98
C ARG A 108 -23.02 -2.42 6.91
N GLU A 109 -23.51 -1.20 7.12
CA GLU A 109 -24.33 -0.49 6.13
C GLU A 109 -23.53 -0.17 4.85
N ALA A 110 -22.29 0.30 4.98
CA ALA A 110 -21.42 0.56 3.85
C ALA A 110 -21.14 -0.70 3.02
N VAL A 111 -20.95 -1.85 3.68
CA VAL A 111 -20.79 -3.14 2.99
C VAL A 111 -22.08 -3.56 2.28
N PHE A 112 -23.24 -3.38 2.90
CA PHE A 112 -24.52 -3.63 2.25
C PHE A 112 -24.67 -2.81 0.95
N GLN A 113 -24.32 -1.52 0.98
CA GLN A 113 -24.29 -0.65 -0.21
C GLN A 113 -23.24 -1.10 -1.23
N LEU A 114 -22.03 -1.44 -0.79
CA LEU A 114 -20.93 -1.90 -1.63
C LEU A 114 -21.35 -3.13 -2.45
N GLU A 115 -21.97 -4.12 -1.80
CA GLU A 115 -22.39 -5.39 -2.43
C GLU A 115 -23.52 -5.24 -3.45
N GLN A 116 -24.12 -4.06 -3.61
CA GLN A 116 -25.04 -3.75 -4.72
C GLN A 116 -24.33 -3.49 -6.05
N ASN A 117 -22.99 -3.49 -6.07
CA ASN A 117 -22.17 -3.17 -7.22
C ASN A 117 -21.39 -4.40 -7.70
N ASP A 118 -20.88 -4.34 -8.94
CA ASP A 118 -19.90 -5.30 -9.42
C ASP A 118 -18.59 -5.14 -8.64
N LEU A 119 -18.21 -6.17 -7.90
CA LEU A 119 -17.03 -6.15 -7.05
C LEU A 119 -15.85 -6.84 -7.70
N ILE A 120 -14.67 -6.21 -7.57
CA ILE A 120 -13.39 -6.75 -7.99
C ILE A 120 -12.44 -6.84 -6.79
N LYS A 121 -11.47 -7.75 -6.87
CA LYS A 121 -10.36 -7.83 -5.92
C LYS A 121 -9.04 -8.12 -6.59
N ALA A 122 -7.97 -7.62 -5.99
CA ALA A 122 -6.59 -7.88 -6.39
C ALA A 122 -5.77 -8.33 -5.19
N GLU A 123 -4.70 -9.08 -5.45
CA GLU A 123 -3.78 -9.56 -4.42
C GLU A 123 -2.35 -9.12 -4.75
N ALA A 124 -1.64 -8.65 -3.74
CA ALA A 124 -0.24 -8.24 -3.87
C ALA A 124 0.59 -8.72 -2.68
N ILE A 125 1.90 -8.72 -2.87
CA ILE A 125 2.88 -8.82 -1.79
C ILE A 125 3.41 -7.42 -1.47
N ILE A 126 3.36 -7.08 -0.19
CA ILE A 126 3.92 -5.86 0.38
C ILE A 126 5.23 -6.24 1.09
N GLY A 127 6.33 -5.61 0.65
CA GLY A 127 7.70 -5.93 1.05
C GLY A 127 8.43 -6.77 0.01
N LEU A 128 9.69 -6.45 -0.24
CA LEU A 128 10.58 -7.12 -1.20
C LEU A 128 11.56 -8.06 -0.49
N ASP A 129 11.84 -7.82 0.78
CA ASP A 129 12.67 -8.68 1.61
C ASP A 129 11.97 -10.03 1.92
N LYS A 130 12.66 -11.14 1.68
CA LYS A 130 12.14 -12.51 1.86
C LYS A 130 11.70 -12.84 3.29
N ASP A 131 12.23 -12.13 4.28
CA ASP A 131 11.89 -12.34 5.69
C ASP A 131 10.78 -11.39 6.16
N LEU A 132 10.36 -10.44 5.31
CA LEU A 132 9.26 -9.52 5.58
C LEU A 132 8.39 -9.35 4.31
N MET A 133 7.63 -10.40 4.00
CA MET A 133 6.61 -10.36 2.97
C MET A 133 5.24 -10.39 3.64
N ILE A 134 4.32 -9.54 3.22
CA ILE A 134 2.94 -9.51 3.74
C ILE A 134 2.00 -9.60 2.55
N LYS A 135 1.11 -10.60 2.53
CA LYS A 135 0.05 -10.66 1.53
C LYS A 135 -1.01 -9.60 1.85
N GLY A 136 -1.40 -8.85 0.84
CA GLY A 136 -2.53 -7.93 0.88
C GLY A 136 -3.59 -8.32 -0.12
N THR A 137 -4.85 -8.12 0.25
CA THR A 137 -6.00 -8.20 -0.65
C THR A 137 -6.72 -6.86 -0.67
N PHE A 138 -6.89 -6.30 -1.86
CA PHE A 138 -7.65 -5.07 -2.08
C PHE A 138 -8.98 -5.40 -2.76
N ILE A 139 -10.10 -5.05 -2.12
CA ILE A 139 -11.47 -5.25 -2.60
C ILE A 139 -12.12 -3.89 -2.82
N THR A 140 -12.76 -3.71 -3.98
CA THR A 140 -13.48 -2.48 -4.32
C THR A 140 -14.49 -2.73 -5.45
N THR A 141 -15.19 -1.69 -5.88
CA THR A 141 -16.10 -1.73 -7.03
C THR A 141 -15.33 -1.73 -8.36
N ARG A 142 -15.94 -2.28 -9.42
CA ARG A 142 -15.38 -2.21 -10.78
C ARG A 142 -15.14 -0.78 -11.25
N SER A 143 -15.96 0.17 -10.79
CA SER A 143 -15.80 1.61 -11.03
C SER A 143 -14.60 2.24 -10.32
N ASP A 144 -13.85 1.49 -9.52
CA ASP A 144 -12.59 1.90 -8.87
C ASP A 144 -11.37 1.14 -9.42
N ALA A 145 -11.48 0.55 -10.62
CA ALA A 145 -10.42 -0.24 -11.24
C ALA A 145 -9.11 0.51 -11.41
N MET A 146 -9.14 1.82 -11.66
CA MET A 146 -7.96 2.67 -11.73
C MET A 146 -7.14 2.64 -10.43
N ASN A 147 -7.80 2.68 -9.25
CA ASN A 147 -7.10 2.55 -7.98
C ASN A 147 -6.55 1.14 -7.76
N VAL A 148 -7.21 0.10 -8.29
CA VAL A 148 -6.69 -1.27 -8.27
C VAL A 148 -5.42 -1.37 -9.12
N PHE A 149 -5.44 -0.80 -10.33
CA PHE A 149 -4.28 -0.75 -11.22
C PHE A 149 -3.11 0.02 -10.59
N ASN A 150 -3.38 1.21 -10.02
CA ASN A 150 -2.38 1.99 -9.29
C ASN A 150 -1.81 1.21 -8.10
N TRP A 151 -2.65 0.47 -7.37
CA TRP A 151 -2.23 -0.33 -6.22
C TRP A 151 -1.30 -1.49 -6.65
N LEU A 152 -1.66 -2.23 -7.71
CA LEU A 152 -0.83 -3.29 -8.30
C LEU A 152 0.44 -2.76 -9.00
N SER A 153 0.45 -1.47 -9.36
CA SER A 153 1.66 -0.81 -9.87
C SER A 153 2.60 -0.36 -8.73
N ASN A 154 2.11 -0.23 -7.50
CA ASN A 154 2.89 0.17 -6.33
C ASN A 154 3.27 -1.00 -5.42
N PHE A 155 2.52 -2.09 -5.44
CA PHE A 155 2.78 -3.31 -4.68
C PHE A 155 2.82 -4.50 -5.62
N THR A 156 3.79 -5.38 -5.43
CA THR A 156 4.08 -6.44 -6.40
C THR A 156 2.90 -7.41 -6.51
N PRO A 157 2.30 -7.63 -7.70
CA PRO A 157 1.22 -8.59 -7.88
C PRO A 157 1.58 -9.95 -7.28
N PHE A 158 0.62 -10.58 -6.60
CA PHE A 158 0.88 -11.81 -5.83
C PHE A 158 1.50 -12.92 -6.71
N GLU A 159 1.00 -13.08 -7.93
CA GLU A 159 1.47 -14.05 -8.91
C GLU A 159 2.96 -13.92 -9.25
N HIS A 160 3.57 -12.75 -9.11
CA HIS A 160 4.99 -12.54 -9.44
C HIS A 160 5.93 -13.05 -8.34
N LEU A 161 5.45 -13.10 -7.09
CA LEU A 161 6.24 -13.49 -5.93
C LEU A 161 5.67 -14.71 -5.21
N GLU A 162 4.66 -15.38 -5.77
CA GLU A 162 3.95 -16.50 -5.14
C GLU A 162 4.89 -17.60 -4.66
N GLU A 163 5.85 -18.02 -5.49
CA GLU A 163 6.81 -19.06 -5.12
C GLU A 163 7.71 -18.64 -3.95
N LYS A 164 8.23 -17.40 -4.00
CA LYS A 164 9.08 -16.84 -2.93
C LYS A 164 8.28 -16.70 -1.63
N TYR A 165 7.05 -16.22 -1.72
CA TYR A 165 6.13 -16.07 -0.58
C TYR A 165 5.75 -17.42 0.04
N LYS A 166 5.53 -18.47 -0.77
CA LYS A 166 5.27 -19.83 -0.24
C LYS A 166 6.49 -20.37 0.53
N LYS A 167 7.71 -20.10 0.03
CA LYS A 167 8.99 -20.53 0.63
C LYS A 167 9.46 -19.66 1.81
N SER A 168 8.95 -18.45 1.97
CA SER A 168 9.41 -17.53 3.02
C SER A 168 9.03 -17.96 4.44
N LYS A 169 9.70 -17.39 5.44
CA LYS A 169 9.44 -17.67 6.86
C LYS A 169 8.02 -17.25 7.25
N ALA A 170 7.34 -18.08 8.05
CA ALA A 170 6.04 -17.73 8.58
C ALA A 170 6.16 -16.65 9.66
N LEU A 171 5.41 -15.57 9.47
CA LEU A 171 5.40 -14.43 10.38
C LEU A 171 4.17 -14.52 11.31
N PRO A 172 4.31 -14.16 12.60
CA PRO A 172 3.19 -14.07 13.54
C PRO A 172 2.40 -12.77 13.31
N ILE A 173 1.98 -12.52 12.07
CA ILE A 173 1.11 -11.41 11.67
C ILE A 173 0.12 -11.91 10.64
N GLN A 174 -1.05 -11.31 10.60
CA GLN A 174 -2.11 -11.64 9.64
C GLN A 174 -1.97 -10.90 8.30
N ASP A 175 -2.58 -11.43 7.24
CA ASP A 175 -2.70 -10.77 5.94
C ASP A 175 -3.41 -9.41 6.06
N ILE A 176 -3.06 -8.48 5.16
CA ILE A 176 -3.70 -7.17 5.03
C ILE A 176 -4.99 -7.29 4.21
N ILE A 177 -6.07 -6.68 4.69
CA ILE A 177 -7.32 -6.56 3.95
C ILE A 177 -7.67 -5.08 3.79
N ILE A 178 -7.85 -4.64 2.55
CA ILE A 178 -8.26 -3.28 2.19
C ILE A 178 -9.61 -3.39 1.51
N VAL A 179 -10.62 -2.72 2.07
CA VAL A 179 -11.94 -2.58 1.44
C VAL A 179 -12.13 -1.12 1.10
N ALA A 180 -12.35 -0.79 -0.17
CA ALA A 180 -12.70 0.57 -0.57
C ALA A 180 -14.08 0.63 -1.23
N PHE A 181 -14.72 1.77 -1.07
CA PHE A 181 -16.01 2.03 -1.71
C PHE A 181 -16.16 3.52 -2.01
N ASN A 182 -15.98 3.91 -3.28
CA ASN A 182 -15.98 5.32 -3.69
C ASN A 182 -17.38 5.95 -3.65
N GLU A 183 -18.40 5.14 -3.89
CA GLU A 183 -19.80 5.52 -4.01
C GLU A 183 -20.52 5.49 -2.66
N TRP A 184 -19.79 5.31 -1.56
CA TRP A 184 -20.36 5.32 -0.22
C TRP A 184 -21.14 6.61 0.04
N THR A 185 -22.38 6.43 0.49
CA THR A 185 -23.26 7.53 0.90
C THR A 185 -23.69 7.32 2.34
N CYS A 186 -23.69 8.42 3.08
CA CYS A 186 -24.08 8.48 4.48
C CYS A 186 -24.46 9.92 4.80
N ASP A 187 -25.68 10.11 5.29
CA ASP A 187 -26.16 11.42 5.76
C ASP A 187 -25.95 11.52 7.27
N ASP A 188 -24.68 11.59 7.68
CA ASP A 188 -24.30 11.72 9.07
C ASP A 188 -23.20 12.80 9.22
N PRO A 189 -23.43 13.86 10.01
CA PRO A 189 -22.47 14.94 10.21
C PRO A 189 -21.20 14.51 10.96
N TYR A 190 -21.16 13.31 11.54
CA TYR A 190 -19.96 12.72 12.13
C TYR A 190 -18.83 12.58 11.09
N TYR A 191 -19.16 12.33 9.82
CA TYR A 191 -18.16 12.10 8.78
C TYR A 191 -17.75 13.38 8.06
N CYS A 192 -16.44 13.51 7.85
CA CYS A 192 -15.86 14.52 6.98
C CYS A 192 -16.49 14.42 5.58
N ASN A 193 -17.00 15.53 5.04
CA ASN A 193 -17.57 15.57 3.70
C ASN A 193 -16.85 16.58 2.80
N ILE A 194 -16.06 16.06 1.85
CA ILE A 194 -15.41 16.85 0.80
C ILE A 194 -15.81 16.25 -0.54
N GLY A 195 -16.99 16.63 -1.04
CA GLY A 195 -17.59 16.08 -2.27
C GLY A 195 -18.38 14.78 -2.03
N SER A 196 -17.98 13.99 -1.04
CA SER A 196 -18.69 12.82 -0.50
C SER A 196 -18.31 12.63 0.97
N PRO A 197 -19.12 11.93 1.78
CA PRO A 197 -18.74 11.50 3.13
C PRO A 197 -17.51 10.59 3.07
N GLN A 198 -16.59 10.73 4.01
CA GLN A 198 -15.29 10.05 3.97
C GLN A 198 -14.94 9.41 5.31
N LEU A 199 -14.47 8.16 5.23
CA LEU A 199 -13.93 7.41 6.37
C LEU A 199 -12.77 6.53 5.93
N ALA A 200 -11.58 6.77 6.49
CA ALA A 200 -10.45 5.86 6.50
C ALA A 200 -10.35 5.20 7.88
N LEU A 201 -11.10 4.10 8.08
CA LEU A 201 -11.11 3.36 9.34
C LEU A 201 -10.00 2.33 9.33
N VAL A 202 -9.00 2.53 10.19
CA VAL A 202 -7.79 1.70 10.27
C VAL A 202 -7.83 0.87 11.56
N ASP A 203 -7.74 -0.44 11.43
CA ASP A 203 -7.46 -1.34 12.56
C ASP A 203 -6.06 -1.91 12.37
N GLU A 204 -5.10 -1.22 12.98
CA GLU A 204 -3.70 -1.55 12.85
C GLU A 204 -3.35 -2.88 13.52
N GLU A 205 -4.09 -3.28 14.56
CA GLU A 205 -3.86 -4.53 15.29
C GLU A 205 -4.33 -5.74 14.48
N HIS A 206 -5.40 -5.58 13.71
CA HIS A 206 -6.01 -6.63 12.91
C HIS A 206 -5.72 -6.49 11.40
N ASN A 207 -4.82 -5.61 10.97
CA ASN A 207 -4.43 -5.42 9.55
C ASN A 207 -5.63 -5.30 8.59
N VAL A 208 -6.61 -4.48 8.96
CA VAL A 208 -7.73 -4.18 8.08
C VAL A 208 -7.94 -2.67 7.98
N ILE A 209 -8.29 -2.21 6.79
CA ILE A 209 -8.67 -0.82 6.55
C ILE A 209 -9.91 -0.76 5.65
N PHE A 210 -10.83 0.13 6.01
CA PHE A 210 -11.94 0.54 5.15
C PHE A 210 -11.71 1.96 4.66
N ASN A 211 -11.75 2.15 3.34
CA ASN A 211 -11.61 3.42 2.66
C ASN A 211 -12.93 3.79 1.96
N LEU A 212 -13.80 4.48 2.69
CA LEU A 212 -15.13 4.84 2.21
C LEU A 212 -15.18 6.28 1.68
N GLY A 213 -15.81 6.47 0.53
CA GLY A 213 -16.12 7.74 -0.12
C GLY A 213 -14.91 8.61 -0.50
N MET A 214 -13.71 8.03 -0.51
CA MET A 214 -12.47 8.72 -0.91
C MET A 214 -12.05 8.19 -2.27
N ARG A 215 -11.74 9.04 -3.26
CA ARG A 215 -11.32 8.58 -4.61
C ARG A 215 -9.81 8.64 -4.84
N TYR A 216 -9.12 9.49 -4.08
CA TYR A 216 -7.69 9.72 -4.25
C TYR A 216 -6.84 8.49 -3.88
N PHE A 217 -6.02 8.02 -4.84
CA PHE A 217 -5.15 6.84 -4.69
C PHE A 217 -4.26 6.89 -3.45
N GLY A 218 -3.78 8.07 -3.08
CA GLY A 218 -2.86 8.24 -1.96
C GLY A 218 -3.36 7.64 -0.65
N GLU A 219 -4.68 7.60 -0.41
CA GLU A 219 -5.21 6.96 0.80
C GLU A 219 -5.05 5.43 0.78
N ARG A 220 -5.17 4.77 -0.39
CA ARG A 220 -4.96 3.31 -0.51
C ARG A 220 -3.51 2.95 -0.34
N LYS A 221 -2.61 3.68 -1.02
CA LYS A 221 -1.15 3.48 -0.90
C LYS A 221 -0.72 3.64 0.55
N LYS A 222 -1.08 4.77 1.18
CA LYS A 222 -0.62 5.09 2.53
C LYS A 222 -1.35 4.28 3.61
N GLY A 223 -2.61 3.90 3.39
CA GLY A 223 -3.33 2.94 4.23
C GLY A 223 -2.64 1.57 4.24
N THR A 224 -2.29 1.05 3.06
CA THR A 224 -1.53 -0.21 2.91
C THR A 224 -0.20 -0.14 3.65
N LEU A 225 0.59 0.93 3.44
CA LEU A 225 1.87 1.12 4.13
C LEU A 225 1.69 1.26 5.65
N THR A 226 0.63 1.93 6.12
CA THR A 226 0.34 2.04 7.56
C THR A 226 0.18 0.66 8.18
N LEU A 227 -0.58 -0.25 7.54
CA LEU A 227 -0.76 -1.62 8.04
C LEU A 227 0.52 -2.46 7.94
N ALA A 228 1.32 -2.28 6.89
CA ALA A 228 2.59 -2.98 6.73
C ALA A 228 3.61 -2.53 7.80
N TRP A 229 3.71 -1.23 8.07
CA TRP A 229 4.57 -0.68 9.11
C TRP A 229 4.15 -1.14 10.50
N THR A 230 2.86 -1.10 10.83
CA THR A 230 2.40 -1.54 12.14
C THR A 230 2.58 -3.05 12.32
N SER A 231 2.44 -3.84 11.25
CA SER A 231 2.82 -5.26 11.24
C SER A 231 4.29 -5.45 11.59
N GLY A 232 5.16 -4.66 10.97
CA GLY A 232 6.57 -4.56 11.29
C GLY A 232 6.89 -4.29 12.75
N MET A 233 6.22 -3.29 13.31
CA MET A 233 6.37 -2.91 14.71
C MET A 233 5.99 -4.06 15.66
N ARG A 234 4.95 -4.84 15.32
CA ARG A 234 4.60 -6.06 16.08
C ARG A 234 5.63 -7.18 15.96
N LEU A 235 6.55 -7.10 15.00
CA LEU A 235 7.70 -7.99 14.85
C LEU A 235 9.00 -7.41 15.47
N GLY A 236 8.93 -6.31 16.22
CA GLY A 236 10.10 -5.68 16.85
C GLY A 236 10.92 -4.79 15.90
N MET A 237 10.35 -4.42 14.75
CA MET A 237 11.02 -3.57 13.76
C MET A 237 10.60 -2.09 13.92
N ALA A 238 11.49 -1.17 13.53
CA ALA A 238 11.17 0.24 13.44
C ALA A 238 10.63 0.59 12.05
N ALA A 239 9.46 1.22 11.99
CA ALA A 239 8.88 1.70 10.76
C ALA A 239 9.53 3.02 10.31
N CYS A 240 9.97 3.08 9.06
CA CYS A 240 10.69 4.22 8.51
C CYS A 240 9.95 4.80 7.31
N HIS A 241 9.42 6.03 7.46
CA HIS A 241 8.90 6.83 6.35
C HIS A 241 10.02 7.69 5.77
N GLY A 242 10.84 7.07 4.94
CA GLY A 242 12.09 7.65 4.43
C GLY A 242 12.53 6.99 3.14
N GLY A 243 13.40 7.67 2.40
CA GLY A 243 14.17 7.02 1.33
C GLY A 243 15.48 6.48 1.89
N ILE A 244 16.03 5.45 1.28
CA ILE A 244 17.30 4.84 1.67
C ILE A 244 18.10 4.43 0.44
N LYS A 245 19.39 4.74 0.44
CA LYS A 245 20.34 4.32 -0.59
C LYS A 245 21.62 3.80 0.03
N GLU A 246 22.24 2.83 -0.61
CA GLU A 246 23.61 2.43 -0.34
C GLU A 246 24.54 3.22 -1.26
N ILE A 247 25.63 3.72 -0.69
CA ILE A 247 26.73 4.34 -1.44
C ILE A 247 27.98 3.50 -1.17
N ASP A 248 28.67 3.14 -2.25
CA ASP A 248 29.93 2.42 -2.20
C ASP A 248 31.06 3.35 -2.62
N PHE A 249 31.96 3.63 -1.68
CA PHE A 249 33.15 4.46 -1.88
C PHE A 249 34.41 3.64 -2.15
N SER A 250 34.34 2.30 -2.17
CA SER A 250 35.52 1.45 -2.28
C SER A 250 36.28 1.57 -3.60
N SER A 251 35.61 2.06 -4.65
CA SER A 251 36.21 2.29 -5.98
C SER A 251 36.53 3.76 -6.26
N CYS A 252 36.42 4.65 -5.26
CA CYS A 252 36.74 6.06 -5.43
C CYS A 252 38.23 6.28 -5.67
N ASP A 253 38.63 7.33 -6.38
CA ASP A 253 40.06 7.63 -6.58
C ASP A 253 40.73 8.21 -5.33
N ASP A 254 39.98 8.96 -4.51
CA ASP A 254 40.45 9.52 -3.24
C ASP A 254 40.57 8.43 -2.15
N GLU A 255 41.78 8.22 -1.67
CA GLU A 255 42.08 7.27 -0.59
C GLU A 255 41.30 7.56 0.70
N ASN A 256 41.02 8.83 1.02
CA ASN A 256 40.20 9.16 2.19
C ASN A 256 38.75 8.71 2.03
N ALA A 257 38.22 8.78 0.80
CA ALA A 257 36.88 8.29 0.49
C ALA A 257 36.82 6.76 0.55
N LYS A 258 37.85 6.06 0.05
CA LYS A 258 37.92 4.58 0.08
C LYS A 258 37.78 4.01 1.49
N VAL A 259 38.35 4.68 2.50
CA VAL A 259 38.25 4.27 3.91
C VAL A 259 36.78 4.22 4.40
N LEU A 260 35.88 4.98 3.78
CA LEU A 260 34.45 4.91 4.10
C LEU A 260 33.80 3.60 3.61
N GLY A 261 34.35 2.93 2.59
CA GLY A 261 33.77 1.70 2.05
C GLY A 261 32.27 1.84 1.73
N LYS A 262 31.45 0.84 2.08
CA LYS A 262 30.00 0.91 1.89
C LYS A 262 29.28 1.60 3.05
N ARG A 263 28.31 2.46 2.72
CA ARG A 263 27.48 3.20 3.67
C ARG A 263 26.02 3.21 3.24
N SER A 264 25.12 2.83 4.15
CA SER A 264 23.68 2.99 3.97
C SER A 264 23.25 4.35 4.55
N ILE A 265 22.55 5.15 3.76
CA ILE A 265 22.07 6.47 4.15
C ILE A 265 20.56 6.53 4.00
N ALA A 266 19.87 6.82 5.11
CA ALA A 266 18.44 7.05 5.14
C ALA A 266 18.12 8.55 5.17
N PHE A 267 17.11 8.96 4.41
CA PHE A 267 16.65 10.32 4.24
C PHE A 267 15.25 10.45 4.82
N TYR A 268 15.14 11.19 5.92
CA TYR A 268 13.88 11.54 6.56
C TYR A 268 13.58 13.01 6.32
N GLY A 269 12.31 13.33 6.10
CA GLY A 269 11.88 14.70 5.88
C GLY A 269 10.38 14.79 5.66
N LEU A 270 9.82 15.99 5.87
CA LEU A 270 8.41 16.25 5.61
C LEU A 270 8.12 16.25 4.10
N SER A 271 6.83 16.35 3.75
CA SER A 271 6.44 16.49 2.35
C SER A 271 7.02 17.79 1.78
N GLY A 272 7.59 17.73 0.57
CA GLY A 272 8.17 18.90 -0.10
C GLY A 272 9.62 19.25 0.30
N THR A 273 10.23 18.54 1.26
CA THR A 273 11.61 18.85 1.72
C THR A 273 12.72 18.16 0.91
N GLY A 274 12.42 17.68 -0.30
CA GLY A 274 13.42 17.05 -1.18
C GLY A 274 13.86 15.63 -0.80
N LYS A 275 13.12 14.90 0.06
CA LYS A 275 13.45 13.49 0.43
C LYS A 275 13.73 12.62 -0.80
N SER A 276 12.76 12.53 -1.72
CA SER A 276 12.91 11.74 -2.95
C SER A 276 14.01 12.30 -3.85
N SER A 277 14.20 13.62 -3.89
CA SER A 277 15.28 14.26 -4.65
C SER A 277 16.65 13.82 -4.15
N HIS A 278 16.89 13.83 -2.83
CA HIS A 278 18.17 13.39 -2.25
C HIS A 278 18.37 11.88 -2.35
N THR A 279 17.31 11.08 -2.17
CA THR A 279 17.40 9.62 -2.33
C THR A 279 17.76 9.25 -3.77
N ASN A 280 17.13 9.88 -4.76
CA ASN A 280 17.32 9.54 -6.17
C ASN A 280 18.46 10.33 -6.85
N SER A 281 18.98 11.40 -6.23
CA SER A 281 20.04 12.22 -6.80
C SER A 281 21.25 11.39 -7.24
N ALA A 282 21.66 11.55 -8.50
CA ALA A 282 22.76 10.83 -9.12
C ALA A 282 24.05 10.99 -8.31
N ASP A 283 24.43 12.23 -8.03
CA ASP A 283 25.73 12.66 -7.48
C ASP A 283 25.61 13.75 -6.40
N ASN A 284 24.40 13.98 -5.89
CA ASN A 284 24.09 15.04 -4.92
C ASN A 284 24.66 16.41 -5.33
N ALA A 285 24.42 16.81 -6.58
CA ALA A 285 24.89 18.08 -7.15
C ALA A 285 26.43 18.18 -7.21
N GLY A 286 27.08 17.12 -7.69
CA GLY A 286 28.53 17.05 -7.86
C GLY A 286 29.34 16.95 -6.56
N THR A 287 28.70 16.66 -5.43
CA THR A 287 29.40 16.57 -4.12
C THR A 287 30.00 15.19 -3.84
N MET A 288 29.71 14.21 -4.68
CA MET A 288 30.23 12.85 -4.54
C MET A 288 31.61 12.72 -5.20
N PRO A 289 32.56 11.98 -4.58
CA PRO A 289 33.90 11.77 -5.14
C PRO A 289 33.86 10.91 -6.40
N GLU A 290 34.79 11.14 -7.33
CA GLU A 290 34.93 10.32 -8.53
C GLU A 290 35.17 8.84 -8.18
N GLY A 291 34.55 7.93 -8.93
CA GLY A 291 34.62 6.48 -8.72
C GLY A 291 33.61 5.89 -7.73
N PHE A 292 32.77 6.72 -7.07
CA PHE A 292 31.69 6.21 -6.23
C PHE A 292 30.61 5.48 -7.04
N SER A 293 29.91 4.56 -6.40
CA SER A 293 28.66 4.00 -6.95
C SER A 293 27.54 4.05 -5.92
N LYS A 294 26.29 3.94 -6.38
CA LYS A 294 25.12 3.95 -5.49
C LYS A 294 24.04 3.00 -5.96
N VAL A 295 23.24 2.54 -5.01
CA VAL A 295 22.01 1.78 -5.26
C VAL A 295 20.90 2.39 -4.42
N VAL A 296 19.81 2.81 -5.05
CA VAL A 296 18.60 3.22 -4.34
C VAL A 296 17.86 1.96 -3.91
N LEU A 297 17.66 1.82 -2.60
CA LEU A 297 16.96 0.66 -2.03
C LEU A 297 15.44 0.91 -2.01
N HIS A 298 15.01 2.08 -1.54
CA HIS A 298 13.62 2.55 -1.64
C HIS A 298 13.56 4.07 -1.44
N ASP A 299 12.53 4.75 -1.94
CA ASP A 299 12.36 6.22 -1.83
C ASP A 299 11.26 6.72 -0.87
N ASP A 300 10.56 5.82 -0.17
CA ASP A 300 9.34 6.18 0.59
C ASP A 300 9.14 5.33 1.84
N ALA A 301 9.38 4.01 1.79
CA ALA A 301 9.09 3.13 2.92
C ALA A 301 10.12 2.02 3.08
N PHE A 302 10.52 1.77 4.31
CA PHE A 302 11.29 0.57 4.70
C PHE A 302 11.09 0.30 6.20
N GLN A 303 11.67 -0.79 6.69
CA GLN A 303 11.72 -1.13 8.10
C GLN A 303 13.14 -1.45 8.55
N ILE A 304 13.44 -1.19 9.82
CA ILE A 304 14.71 -1.57 10.43
C ILE A 304 14.44 -2.65 11.47
N ASP A 305 14.96 -3.85 11.23
CA ASP A 305 15.06 -4.90 12.22
C ASP A 305 16.08 -4.47 13.28
N THR A 306 15.58 -4.03 14.43
CA THR A 306 16.41 -3.41 15.48
C THR A 306 17.31 -4.42 16.20
N GLU A 307 16.92 -5.69 16.22
CA GLU A 307 17.66 -6.78 16.84
C GLU A 307 18.81 -7.22 15.93
N ASN A 308 18.50 -7.52 14.65
CA ASN A 308 19.49 -8.01 13.69
C ASN A 308 20.27 -6.89 12.99
N LYS A 309 19.87 -5.64 13.19
CA LYS A 309 20.45 -4.44 12.55
C LYS A 309 20.39 -4.51 11.03
N LEU A 310 19.26 -4.98 10.49
CA LEU A 310 19.02 -5.14 9.05
C LEU A 310 17.95 -4.18 8.57
N CYS A 311 18.19 -3.55 7.42
CA CYS A 311 17.13 -2.84 6.69
C CYS A 311 16.33 -3.85 5.87
N ARG A 312 15.01 -3.81 6.00
CA ARG A 312 14.06 -4.62 5.24
C ARG A 312 13.18 -3.69 4.42
N VAL A 313 13.26 -3.85 3.10
CA VAL A 313 12.54 -3.03 2.11
C VAL A 313 11.31 -3.75 1.64
#